data_AF-A0A966GU19-F1
#
_entry.id   AF-A0A966GU19-F1
#
_cell.length_a   1.000
_cell.length_b   1.000
_cell.length_c   1.000
_cell.angle_alpha   90.00
_cell.angle_beta   90.00
_cell.angle_gamma   90.00
#
_symmetry.space_group_name_H-M   'P 1'
#
loop_
_entity.id
_entity.type
_entity.pdbx_description
1 polymer ?
#
loop_
_entity_poly.entity_id
_entity_poly.type
_entity_poly.pdbx_seq_one_letter_code
_entity_poly.pdbx_strand_id
1 'polypeptide(L)'
;MSKLKCIIIEDEPLAVKILADYIAQVPFLQLEGSFKDAILATEWLRTNEVQLLFLDIHLPRLKGMAFLKTLAQKPAVIITTAYHQYAVEGFDLNVTDYLLKPIEFERFLIAVNKVKVPAENPHTATETAEAKDYLFLTVQKKKVKILFSEILYVESQREYIKVVTAKKEFVSRMSTHEIEDLLPAHIFKRIHRSFIISINKLESYTAESVEVNGVSIPIGRGYREVIENL
;
A
#
# COMPACT_ATOMS: atom_id res chain seq x y z
N MET A 1 -8.80 -3.64 25.17
CA MET A 1 -8.35 -3.38 23.79
C MET A 1 -9.48 -2.67 23.07
N SER A 2 -9.24 -1.52 22.46
CA SER A 2 -10.23 -0.84 21.63
C SER A 2 -10.50 -1.68 20.38
N LYS A 3 -11.77 -1.94 20.07
CA LYS A 3 -12.16 -2.62 18.83
C LYS A 3 -12.06 -1.65 17.66
N LEU A 4 -11.69 -2.17 16.51
CA LEU A 4 -11.66 -1.42 15.26
C LEU A 4 -13.10 -1.30 14.73
N LYS A 5 -13.62 -0.07 14.72
CA LYS A 5 -14.95 0.28 14.21
C LYS A 5 -14.96 0.21 12.70
N CYS A 6 -15.87 -0.59 12.17
CA CYS A 6 -16.04 -0.77 10.75
C CYS A 6 -17.51 -0.63 10.31
N ILE A 7 -17.70 -0.29 9.05
CA ILE A 7 -19.02 -0.27 8.40
C ILE A 7 -18.98 -1.02 7.08
N ILE A 8 -20.14 -1.48 6.64
CA ILE A 8 -20.33 -2.15 5.34
C ILE A 8 -21.15 -1.22 4.43
N ILE A 9 -20.72 -1.01 3.19
CA ILE A 9 -21.50 -0.34 2.15
C ILE A 9 -21.65 -1.29 0.98
N GLU A 10 -22.84 -1.89 0.87
CA GLU A 10 -23.14 -3.02 -0.01
C GLU A 10 -24.66 -3.09 -0.19
N ASP A 11 -25.14 -3.12 -1.43
CA ASP A 11 -26.57 -3.16 -1.74
C ASP A 11 -27.14 -4.58 -1.78
N GLU A 12 -26.29 -5.62 -1.92
CA GLU A 12 -26.70 -7.02 -1.89
C GLU A 12 -26.87 -7.55 -0.44
N PRO A 13 -28.09 -7.90 0.01
CA PRO A 13 -28.33 -8.32 1.40
C PRO A 13 -27.57 -9.57 1.82
N LEU A 14 -27.31 -10.50 0.89
CA LEU A 14 -26.55 -11.72 1.17
C LEU A 14 -25.07 -11.41 1.45
N ALA A 15 -24.47 -10.49 0.69
CA ALA A 15 -23.09 -10.08 0.91
C ALA A 15 -22.94 -9.33 2.24
N VAL A 16 -23.89 -8.45 2.57
CA VAL A 16 -23.96 -7.79 3.89
C VAL A 16 -24.01 -8.83 5.01
N LYS A 17 -24.87 -9.84 4.88
CA LYS A 17 -25.01 -10.90 5.89
C LYS A 17 -23.70 -11.67 6.08
N ILE A 18 -23.06 -12.10 5.00
CA ILE A 18 -21.78 -12.83 5.05
C ILE A 18 -20.70 -11.99 5.72
N LEU A 19 -20.55 -10.72 5.34
CA LEU A 19 -19.57 -9.81 5.95
C LEU A 19 -19.86 -9.58 7.42
N ALA A 20 -21.11 -9.36 7.80
CA ALA A 20 -21.51 -9.18 9.20
C ALA A 20 -21.21 -10.43 10.04
N ASP A 21 -21.53 -11.62 9.52
CA ASP A 21 -21.25 -12.91 10.18
C ASP A 21 -19.73 -13.13 10.35
N TYR A 22 -18.92 -12.73 9.37
CA TYR A 22 -17.46 -12.80 9.48
C TYR A 22 -16.87 -11.78 10.45
N ILE A 23 -17.37 -10.54 10.43
CA ILE A 23 -16.96 -9.48 11.37
C ILE A 23 -17.26 -9.91 12.82
N ALA A 24 -18.43 -10.51 13.06
CA ALA A 24 -18.81 -11.01 14.39
C ALA A 24 -17.87 -12.11 14.93
N GLN A 25 -17.25 -12.88 14.03
CA GLN A 25 -16.28 -13.94 14.39
C GLN A 25 -14.87 -13.39 14.68
N VAL A 26 -14.59 -12.13 14.35
CA VAL A 26 -13.27 -11.51 14.54
C VAL A 26 -13.27 -10.58 15.76
N PRO A 27 -12.61 -10.94 16.87
CA PRO A 27 -12.76 -10.24 18.15
C PRO A 27 -12.34 -8.76 18.14
N PHE A 28 -11.42 -8.39 17.26
CA PHE A 28 -10.88 -7.03 17.16
C PHE A 28 -11.70 -6.10 16.25
N LEU A 29 -12.77 -6.58 15.61
CA LEU A 29 -13.66 -5.76 14.78
C LEU A 29 -14.97 -5.46 15.50
N GLN A 30 -15.56 -4.32 15.17
CA GLN A 30 -16.86 -3.88 15.64
C GLN A 30 -17.64 -3.27 14.49
N LEU A 31 -18.72 -3.93 14.07
CA LEU A 31 -19.63 -3.41 13.05
C LEU A 31 -20.51 -2.32 13.65
N GLU A 32 -20.36 -1.08 13.19
CA GLU A 32 -21.17 0.08 13.61
C GLU A 32 -22.42 0.27 12.75
N GLY A 33 -22.43 -0.27 11.53
CA GLY A 33 -23.57 -0.13 10.62
C GLY A 33 -23.33 -0.74 9.24
N SER A 34 -24.43 -0.97 8.53
CA SER A 34 -24.44 -1.36 7.12
C SER A 34 -25.36 -0.45 6.31
N PHE A 35 -24.93 -0.12 5.10
CA PHE A 35 -25.60 0.84 4.23
C PHE A 35 -25.74 0.25 2.82
N LYS A 36 -26.93 0.36 2.25
CA LYS A 36 -27.21 -0.13 0.89
C LYS A 36 -26.71 0.80 -0.23
N ASP A 37 -26.22 1.98 0.11
CA ASP A 37 -25.75 2.95 -0.86
C ASP A 37 -24.81 3.99 -0.23
N ALA A 38 -24.00 4.61 -1.08
CA ALA A 38 -22.98 5.58 -0.67
C ALA A 38 -23.55 6.88 -0.07
N ILE A 39 -24.79 7.26 -0.43
CA ILE A 39 -25.39 8.51 0.05
C ILE A 39 -25.78 8.36 1.52
N LEU A 40 -26.42 7.25 1.88
CA LEU A 40 -26.74 6.94 3.28
C LEU A 40 -25.47 6.83 4.14
N ALA A 41 -24.41 6.21 3.61
CA ALA A 41 -23.14 6.11 4.32
C ALA A 41 -22.50 7.49 4.53
N THR A 42 -22.56 8.39 3.54
CA THR A 42 -22.01 9.76 3.65
C THR A 42 -22.66 10.54 4.78
N GLU A 43 -24.00 10.48 4.89
CA GLU A 43 -24.72 11.19 5.95
C GLU A 43 -24.33 10.68 7.33
N TRP A 44 -24.17 9.37 7.48
CA TRP A 44 -23.75 8.78 8.74
C TRP A 44 -22.29 9.12 9.09
N LEU A 45 -21.37 9.06 8.12
CA LEU A 45 -19.95 9.41 8.29
C LEU A 45 -19.71 10.88 8.64
N ARG A 46 -20.68 11.77 8.43
CA ARG A 46 -20.59 13.18 8.83
C ARG A 46 -20.53 13.36 10.35
N THR A 47 -21.08 12.41 11.11
CA THR A 47 -21.21 12.49 12.57
C THR A 47 -20.55 11.33 13.31
N ASN A 48 -19.98 10.37 12.58
CA ASN A 48 -19.39 9.16 13.14
C ASN A 48 -18.03 8.89 12.50
N GLU A 49 -17.05 8.53 13.33
CA GLU A 49 -15.72 8.11 12.89
C GLU A 49 -15.63 6.59 12.80
N VAL A 50 -15.01 6.10 11.73
CA VAL A 50 -14.72 4.67 11.50
C VAL A 50 -13.29 4.50 11.05
N GLN A 51 -12.71 3.34 11.35
CA GLN A 51 -11.35 3.02 10.94
C GLN A 51 -11.28 2.08 9.75
N LEU A 52 -12.36 1.35 9.44
CA LEU A 52 -12.44 0.43 8.31
C LEU A 52 -13.76 0.50 7.56
N LEU A 53 -13.66 0.51 6.24
CA LEU A 53 -14.77 0.46 5.30
C LEU A 53 -14.71 -0.82 4.48
N PHE A 54 -15.76 -1.63 4.52
CA PHE A 54 -16.02 -2.63 3.49
C PHE A 54 -16.91 -2.00 2.42
N LEU A 55 -16.45 -1.94 1.18
CA LEU A 55 -17.10 -1.15 0.14
C LEU A 55 -17.27 -1.94 -1.15
N ASP A 56 -18.52 -2.12 -1.58
CA ASP A 56 -18.81 -2.67 -2.90
C ASP A 56 -18.54 -1.63 -4.01
N ILE A 57 -18.06 -2.11 -5.15
CA ILE A 57 -17.83 -1.26 -6.32
C ILE A 57 -19.14 -0.84 -6.98
N HIS A 58 -20.12 -1.73 -7.03
CA HIS A 58 -21.35 -1.61 -7.81
C HIS A 58 -22.53 -1.17 -6.95
N LEU A 59 -22.38 -0.02 -6.31
CA LEU A 59 -23.47 0.57 -5.54
C LEU A 59 -24.47 1.33 -6.43
N PRO A 60 -25.75 1.40 -6.01
CA PRO A 60 -26.76 2.20 -6.69
C PRO A 60 -26.43 3.70 -6.57
N ARG A 61 -26.74 4.45 -7.64
CA ARG A 61 -26.56 5.90 -7.81
C ARG A 61 -25.11 6.39 -7.88
N LEU A 62 -24.22 5.92 -7.00
CA LEU A 62 -22.81 6.31 -6.97
C LEU A 62 -21.92 5.08 -6.80
N LYS A 63 -21.08 4.79 -7.79
CA LYS A 63 -20.12 3.67 -7.74
C LYS A 63 -19.17 3.83 -6.55
N GLY A 64 -18.80 2.73 -5.91
CA GLY A 64 -17.93 2.73 -4.72
C GLY A 64 -16.59 3.44 -4.96
N MET A 65 -15.95 3.20 -6.11
CA MET A 65 -14.68 3.87 -6.45
C MET A 65 -14.83 5.39 -6.60
N ALA A 66 -15.98 5.86 -7.08
CA ALA A 66 -16.27 7.29 -7.15
C ALA A 66 -16.55 7.86 -5.76
N PHE A 67 -17.29 7.14 -4.92
CA PHE A 67 -17.51 7.49 -3.51
C PHE A 67 -16.19 7.61 -2.72
N LEU A 68 -15.23 6.71 -2.91
CA LEU A 68 -13.92 6.84 -2.25
C LEU A 68 -13.20 8.14 -2.60
N LYS A 69 -13.35 8.66 -3.81
CA LYS A 69 -12.71 9.91 -4.23
C LYS A 69 -13.35 11.14 -3.56
N THR A 70 -14.57 11.02 -3.04
CA THR A 70 -15.27 12.12 -2.36
C THR A 70 -14.94 12.20 -0.87
N LEU A 71 -14.32 11.17 -0.28
CA LEU A 71 -13.96 11.16 1.14
C LEU A 71 -12.73 12.03 1.41
N ALA A 72 -12.89 13.04 2.28
CA ALA A 72 -11.80 13.94 2.67
C ALA A 72 -10.75 13.24 3.54
N GLN A 73 -11.19 12.40 4.47
CA GLN A 73 -10.36 11.46 5.22
C GLN A 73 -10.79 10.05 4.89
N LYS A 74 -9.84 9.25 4.42
CA LYS A 74 -10.11 7.86 4.02
C LYS A 74 -9.75 6.95 5.20
N PRO A 75 -10.72 6.19 5.76
CA PRO A 75 -10.38 5.07 6.63
C PRO A 75 -9.61 4.01 5.84
N ALA A 76 -9.17 2.94 6.50
CA ALA A 76 -8.76 1.76 5.76
C ALA A 76 -9.93 1.24 4.92
N VAL A 77 -9.67 0.80 3.69
CA VAL A 77 -10.73 0.38 2.76
C VAL A 77 -10.44 -1.02 2.26
N ILE A 78 -11.38 -1.94 2.45
CA ILE A 78 -11.39 -3.23 1.79
C ILE A 78 -12.52 -3.22 0.76
N ILE A 79 -12.16 -3.35 -0.50
CA ILE A 79 -13.13 -3.38 -1.60
C ILE A 79 -13.76 -4.77 -1.69
N THR A 80 -15.07 -4.82 -1.90
CA THR A 80 -15.80 -6.03 -2.31
C THR A 80 -16.21 -5.91 -3.77
N THR A 81 -16.10 -6.99 -4.54
CA THR A 81 -16.43 -6.97 -5.97
C THR A 81 -16.73 -8.36 -6.51
N ALA A 82 -17.67 -8.48 -7.45
CA ALA A 82 -17.89 -9.70 -8.22
C ALA A 82 -16.93 -9.86 -9.42
N TYR A 83 -16.11 -8.86 -9.72
CA TYR A 83 -15.28 -8.84 -10.92
C TYR A 83 -13.79 -8.70 -10.58
N HIS A 84 -12.97 -9.58 -11.16
CA HIS A 84 -11.52 -9.59 -11.00
C HIS A 84 -10.81 -8.35 -11.57
N GLN A 85 -11.37 -7.74 -12.62
CA GLN A 85 -10.74 -6.65 -13.37
C GLN A 85 -10.52 -5.37 -12.56
N TYR A 86 -11.29 -5.15 -11.50
CA TYR A 86 -11.17 -3.94 -10.66
C TYR A 86 -10.10 -4.02 -9.57
N ALA A 87 -9.47 -5.18 -9.37
CA ALA A 87 -8.33 -5.32 -8.45
C ALA A 87 -7.11 -4.48 -8.91
N VAL A 88 -7.05 -4.13 -10.20
CA VAL A 88 -5.98 -3.32 -10.80
C VAL A 88 -6.24 -1.81 -10.63
N GLU A 89 -7.50 -1.36 -10.63
CA GLU A 89 -7.86 0.06 -10.62
C GLU A 89 -7.78 0.74 -9.24
N GLY A 90 -7.93 0.02 -8.13
CA GLY A 90 -7.84 0.66 -6.81
C GLY A 90 -6.40 0.78 -6.27
N PHE A 91 -5.40 0.38 -7.04
CA PHE A 91 -3.99 0.75 -6.77
C PHE A 91 -3.84 2.28 -6.74
N ASP A 92 -4.55 2.99 -7.63
CA ASP A 92 -4.56 4.46 -7.68
C ASP A 92 -5.30 5.13 -6.51
N LEU A 93 -6.05 4.35 -5.70
CA LEU A 93 -6.89 4.88 -4.61
C LEU A 93 -6.40 4.52 -3.20
N ASN A 94 -5.23 3.90 -3.07
CA ASN A 94 -4.65 3.47 -1.78
C ASN A 94 -5.60 2.61 -0.93
N VAL A 95 -6.34 1.69 -1.56
CA VAL A 95 -7.16 0.72 -0.81
C VAL A 95 -6.28 -0.30 -0.09
N THR A 96 -6.75 -0.81 1.05
CA THR A 96 -6.00 -1.74 1.90
C THR A 96 -5.99 -3.16 1.34
N ASP A 97 -7.12 -3.63 0.81
CA ASP A 97 -7.22 -4.94 0.17
C ASP A 97 -8.50 -5.10 -0.69
N TYR A 98 -8.63 -6.26 -1.35
CA TYR A 98 -9.80 -6.65 -2.13
C TYR A 98 -10.32 -8.03 -1.77
N LEU A 99 -11.65 -8.16 -1.74
CA LEU A 99 -12.40 -9.39 -1.56
C LEU A 99 -13.25 -9.64 -2.81
N LEU A 100 -12.94 -10.72 -3.51
CA LEU A 100 -13.77 -11.19 -4.60
C LEU A 100 -15.00 -11.92 -4.02
N LYS A 101 -16.19 -11.68 -4.59
CA LYS A 101 -17.40 -12.46 -4.32
C LYS A 101 -17.38 -13.77 -5.13
N PRO A 102 -17.72 -14.94 -4.56
CA PRO A 102 -18.14 -15.15 -3.17
C PRO A 102 -16.97 -14.98 -2.18
N ILE A 103 -17.24 -14.34 -1.04
CA ILE A 103 -16.20 -13.97 -0.07
C ILE A 103 -15.88 -15.17 0.81
N GLU A 104 -14.70 -15.75 0.60
CA GLU A 104 -14.16 -16.81 1.46
C GLU A 104 -13.66 -16.24 2.79
N PHE A 105 -13.93 -16.94 3.89
CA PHE A 105 -13.57 -16.48 5.24
C PHE A 105 -12.06 -16.32 5.42
N GLU A 106 -11.25 -17.26 4.91
CA GLU A 106 -9.79 -17.16 4.98
C GLU A 106 -9.28 -15.90 4.28
N ARG A 107 -9.85 -15.57 3.12
CA ARG A 107 -9.49 -14.36 2.37
C ARG A 107 -9.89 -13.08 3.09
N PHE A 108 -11.07 -13.08 3.72
CA PHE A 108 -11.54 -12.02 4.60
C PHE A 108 -10.57 -11.79 5.77
N LEU A 109 -10.17 -12.86 6.48
CA LEU A 109 -9.23 -12.79 7.59
C LEU A 109 -7.88 -12.18 7.18
N ILE A 110 -7.34 -12.61 6.04
CA ILE A 110 -6.09 -12.04 5.50
C ILE A 110 -6.25 -10.54 5.23
N ALA A 111 -7.39 -10.11 4.69
CA ALA A 111 -7.63 -8.71 4.37
C ALA A 111 -7.75 -7.84 5.62
N VAL A 112 -8.53 -8.26 6.62
CA VAL A 112 -8.73 -7.46 7.84
C VAL A 112 -7.48 -7.39 8.71
N ASN A 113 -6.62 -8.40 8.68
CA ASN A 113 -5.33 -8.39 9.38
C ASN A 113 -4.31 -7.40 8.77
N LYS A 114 -4.52 -6.92 7.54
CA LYS A 114 -3.70 -5.84 6.95
C LYS A 114 -4.10 -4.46 7.46
N VAL A 115 -5.29 -4.32 8.04
CA VAL A 115 -5.80 -3.07 8.57
C VAL A 115 -5.09 -2.79 9.89
N LYS A 116 -4.12 -1.86 9.87
CA LYS A 116 -3.41 -1.45 11.08
C LYS A 116 -4.38 -0.73 12.01
N VAL A 117 -4.67 -1.31 13.16
CA VAL A 117 -5.34 -0.62 14.27
C VAL A 117 -4.37 0.44 14.80
N PRO A 118 -4.72 1.74 14.81
CA PRO A 118 -3.98 2.71 15.60
C PRO A 118 -4.21 2.35 17.07
N ALA A 119 -3.27 1.63 17.67
CA ALA A 119 -3.32 1.41 19.11
C ALA A 119 -3.09 2.77 19.79
N GLU A 120 -4.02 3.16 20.66
CA GLU A 120 -3.84 4.24 21.62
C GLU A 120 -2.67 3.86 22.55
N ASN A 121 -1.46 4.26 22.17
CA ASN A 121 -0.42 4.79 23.05
C ASN A 121 0.78 5.24 22.20
N PRO A 122 1.19 6.52 22.29
CA PRO A 122 2.35 7.05 21.60
C PRO A 122 3.62 6.73 22.41
N HIS A 123 4.06 5.47 22.42
CA HIS A 123 5.44 5.15 22.78
C HIS A 123 5.92 3.94 21.98
N THR A 124 6.79 4.25 21.03
CA THR A 124 7.91 3.47 20.52
C THR A 124 8.02 2.03 21.06
N ALA A 125 7.51 1.08 20.27
CA ALA A 125 8.02 -0.29 20.22
C ALA A 125 7.67 -0.87 18.85
N THR A 126 8.55 -0.63 17.90
CA THR A 126 8.82 -1.52 16.78
C THR A 126 9.03 -2.93 17.29
N GLU A 127 8.19 -3.88 16.90
CA GLU A 127 8.54 -5.31 16.77
C GLU A 127 7.48 -6.02 15.90
N THR A 128 7.72 -6.02 14.59
CA THR A 128 8.07 -7.19 13.75
C THR A 128 6.87 -7.99 13.23
N ALA A 129 6.20 -7.46 12.18
CA ALA A 129 6.21 -8.26 10.96
C ALA A 129 7.68 -8.33 10.57
N GLU A 130 8.28 -9.52 10.42
CA GLU A 130 9.62 -9.62 9.86
C GLU A 130 9.67 -8.70 8.64
N ALA A 131 10.35 -7.56 8.79
CA ALA A 131 10.54 -6.63 7.71
C ALA A 131 11.40 -7.42 6.75
N LYS A 132 10.76 -8.02 5.73
CA LYS A 132 11.47 -8.82 4.73
C LYS A 132 12.67 -7.99 4.33
N ASP A 133 13.86 -8.47 4.62
CA ASP A 133 15.11 -7.77 4.36
C ASP A 133 15.53 -7.94 2.88
N TYR A 134 14.56 -8.28 2.03
CA TYR A 134 14.78 -8.72 0.66
C TYR A 134 13.58 -8.47 -0.23
N LEU A 135 13.83 -8.45 -1.54
CA LEU A 135 12.83 -8.47 -2.60
C LEU A 135 13.14 -9.58 -3.61
N PHE A 136 12.13 -10.01 -4.35
CA PHE A 136 12.30 -10.92 -5.49
C PHE A 136 12.15 -10.15 -6.81
N LEU A 137 13.15 -10.19 -7.68
CA LEU A 137 13.04 -9.71 -9.06
C LEU A 137 12.99 -10.84 -10.05
N THR A 138 12.23 -10.66 -11.12
CA THR A 138 12.31 -11.54 -12.29
C THR A 138 13.47 -11.08 -13.17
N VAL A 139 14.56 -11.84 -13.18
CA VAL A 139 15.76 -11.62 -14.01
C VAL A 139 15.91 -12.81 -14.94
N GLN A 140 15.91 -12.59 -16.26
CA GLN A 140 16.02 -13.66 -17.27
C GLN A 140 15.05 -14.85 -17.01
N LYS A 141 13.78 -14.56 -16.73
CA LYS A 141 12.72 -15.54 -16.40
C LYS A 141 12.91 -16.32 -15.09
N LYS A 142 13.85 -15.91 -14.21
CA LYS A 142 14.06 -16.49 -12.87
C LYS A 142 13.69 -15.49 -11.79
N LYS A 143 13.05 -15.93 -10.70
CA LYS A 143 12.91 -15.12 -9.49
C LYS A 143 14.20 -15.16 -8.70
N VAL A 144 14.86 -14.01 -8.56
CA VAL A 144 16.12 -13.83 -7.84
C VAL A 144 15.84 -13.07 -6.56
N LYS A 145 16.22 -13.65 -5.42
CA LYS A 145 16.19 -12.98 -4.11
C LYS A 145 17.34 -11.97 -4.05
N ILE A 146 17.06 -10.73 -3.67
CA ILE A 146 18.05 -9.66 -3.48
C ILE A 146 17.83 -9.08 -2.10
N LEU A 147 18.86 -9.04 -1.26
CA LEU A 147 18.79 -8.44 0.06
C LEU A 147 18.84 -6.91 -0.05
N PHE A 148 18.00 -6.19 0.68
CA PHE A 148 17.99 -4.73 0.71
C PHE A 148 19.34 -4.16 1.17
N SER A 149 20.01 -4.83 2.09
CA SER A 149 21.35 -4.46 2.59
C SER A 149 22.44 -4.48 1.51
N GLU A 150 22.23 -5.21 0.42
CA GLU A 150 23.17 -5.32 -0.70
C GLU A 150 22.90 -4.28 -1.80
N ILE A 151 21.72 -3.67 -1.85
CA ILE A 151 21.34 -2.70 -2.89
C ILE A 151 22.01 -1.35 -2.59
N LEU A 152 22.73 -0.84 -3.59
CA LEU A 152 23.35 0.48 -3.58
C LEU A 152 22.37 1.52 -4.13
N TYR A 153 21.88 1.28 -5.35
CA TYR A 153 20.91 2.13 -6.03
C TYR A 153 20.15 1.34 -7.11
N VAL A 154 19.06 1.92 -7.59
CA VAL A 154 18.28 1.46 -8.73
C VAL A 154 18.32 2.53 -9.81
N GLU A 155 18.63 2.12 -11.03
CA GLU A 155 18.67 2.97 -12.22
C GLU A 155 17.56 2.56 -13.18
N SER A 156 16.81 3.54 -13.70
CA SER A 156 15.83 3.32 -14.76
C SER A 156 16.49 3.31 -16.14
N GLN A 157 16.21 2.27 -16.92
CA GLN A 157 16.69 2.08 -18.29
C GLN A 157 15.51 1.81 -19.23
N ARG A 158 14.87 2.90 -19.69
CA ARG A 158 13.66 2.87 -20.54
C ARG A 158 12.51 2.07 -19.88
N GLU A 159 12.28 0.84 -20.32
CA GLU A 159 11.22 -0.07 -19.84
C GLU A 159 11.74 -1.10 -18.82
N TYR A 160 13.01 -0.98 -18.43
CA TYR A 160 13.66 -1.82 -17.43
C TYR A 160 14.14 -0.98 -16.26
N ILE A 161 14.36 -1.65 -15.12
CA ILE A 161 15.18 -1.15 -14.02
C ILE A 161 16.41 -2.04 -13.88
N LYS A 162 17.51 -1.40 -13.48
CA LYS A 162 18.76 -2.03 -13.11
C LYS A 162 18.99 -1.81 -11.62
N VAL A 163 18.93 -2.87 -10.83
CA VAL A 163 19.30 -2.85 -9.41
C VAL A 163 20.78 -3.13 -9.29
N VAL A 164 21.53 -2.18 -8.73
CA VAL A 164 22.97 -2.26 -8.56
C VAL A 164 23.28 -2.64 -7.12
N THR A 165 24.11 -3.66 -6.95
CA THR A 165 24.68 -4.09 -5.66
C THR A 165 26.20 -3.97 -5.72
N ALA A 166 26.88 -4.10 -4.59
CA ALA A 166 28.35 -4.09 -4.55
C ALA A 166 29.01 -5.22 -5.38
N LYS A 167 28.29 -6.31 -5.66
CA LYS A 167 28.84 -7.50 -6.33
C LYS A 167 28.29 -7.71 -7.74
N LYS A 168 27.03 -7.34 -7.99
CA LYS A 168 26.28 -7.69 -9.20
C LYS A 168 25.24 -6.63 -9.55
N GLU A 169 24.84 -6.63 -10.82
CA GLU A 169 23.70 -5.87 -11.30
C GLU A 169 22.58 -6.82 -11.74
N PHE A 170 21.33 -6.42 -11.50
CA PHE A 170 20.14 -7.19 -11.86
C PHE A 170 19.22 -6.34 -12.72
N VAL A 171 18.90 -6.81 -13.92
CA VAL A 171 17.98 -6.12 -14.84
C VAL A 171 16.63 -6.82 -14.84
N SER A 172 15.56 -6.06 -14.59
CA SER A 172 14.18 -6.55 -14.60
C SER A 172 13.27 -5.61 -15.39
N ARG A 173 12.28 -6.18 -16.10
CA ARG A 173 11.29 -5.40 -16.85
C ARG A 173 10.24 -4.88 -15.85
N MET A 174 10.45 -3.66 -15.40
CA MET A 174 9.67 -3.00 -14.35
C MET A 174 9.95 -1.49 -14.45
N SER A 175 8.99 -0.66 -14.06
CA SER A 175 9.13 0.79 -14.01
C SER A 175 9.77 1.26 -12.70
N THR A 176 10.20 2.52 -12.66
CA THR A 176 10.79 3.12 -11.45
C THR A 176 9.77 3.24 -10.30
N HIS A 177 8.49 3.47 -10.61
CA HIS A 177 7.44 3.55 -9.58
C HIS A 177 7.15 2.17 -8.98
N GLU A 178 7.03 1.14 -9.82
CA GLU A 178 6.78 -0.22 -9.36
C GLU A 178 7.89 -0.72 -8.42
N ILE A 179 9.15 -0.43 -8.70
CA ILE A 179 10.25 -0.81 -7.80
C ILE A 179 10.28 0.05 -6.54
N GLU A 180 9.92 1.34 -6.63
CA GLU A 180 9.83 2.25 -5.49
C GLU A 180 8.83 1.72 -4.44
N ASP A 181 7.67 1.25 -4.88
CA ASP A 181 6.62 0.67 -4.01
C ASP A 181 7.06 -0.62 -3.30
N LEU A 182 8.05 -1.33 -3.86
CA LEU A 182 8.60 -2.57 -3.30
C LEU A 182 9.76 -2.32 -2.33
N LEU A 183 10.33 -1.11 -2.32
CA LEU A 183 11.48 -0.74 -1.51
C LEU A 183 11.02 -0.05 -0.21
N PRO A 184 11.58 -0.41 0.95
CA PRO A 184 11.26 0.28 2.19
C PRO A 184 11.67 1.75 2.12
N ALA A 185 10.69 2.66 2.20
CA ALA A 185 10.90 4.11 2.05
C ALA A 185 11.80 4.75 3.14
N HIS A 186 12.11 4.01 4.21
CA HIS A 186 13.06 4.43 5.25
C HIS A 186 14.51 4.03 4.92
N ILE A 187 14.72 3.07 4.01
CA ILE A 187 16.05 2.63 3.54
C ILE A 187 16.36 3.25 2.17
N PHE A 188 15.34 3.41 1.33
CA PHE A 188 15.50 3.86 -0.05
C PHE A 188 14.78 5.18 -0.30
N LYS A 189 15.41 6.08 -1.05
CA LYS A 189 14.84 7.35 -1.49
C LYS A 189 15.01 7.56 -2.97
N ARG A 190 13.93 7.96 -3.63
CA ARG A 190 14.01 8.46 -5.00
C ARG A 190 14.54 9.88 -5.00
N ILE A 191 15.62 10.08 -5.74
CA ILE A 191 16.33 11.37 -5.81
C ILE A 191 16.37 11.93 -7.23
N HIS A 192 15.91 11.15 -8.20
CA HIS A 192 15.83 11.56 -9.60
C HIS A 192 14.73 10.74 -10.28
N ARG A 193 14.22 11.24 -11.42
CA ARG A 193 13.21 10.50 -12.21
C ARG A 193 13.66 9.08 -12.60
N SER A 194 14.97 8.87 -12.67
CA SER A 194 15.64 7.62 -13.06
C SER A 194 16.44 6.95 -11.94
N PHE A 195 16.49 7.50 -10.72
CA PHE A 195 17.33 6.94 -9.66
C PHE A 195 16.65 6.90 -8.30
N ILE A 196 16.79 5.74 -7.65
CA ILE A 196 16.47 5.50 -6.24
C ILE A 196 17.75 5.03 -5.57
N ILE A 197 18.13 5.64 -4.45
CA ILE A 197 19.37 5.31 -3.72
C ILE A 197 19.05 4.64 -2.39
N SER A 198 19.98 3.84 -1.88
CA SER A 198 20.00 3.40 -0.49
C SER A 198 20.63 4.48 0.38
N ILE A 199 19.89 5.01 1.35
CA ILE A 199 20.35 6.05 2.27
C ILE A 199 21.54 5.54 3.10
N ASN A 200 21.47 4.28 3.54
CA ASN A 200 22.51 3.63 4.34
C ASN A 200 23.83 3.42 3.57
N LYS A 201 23.84 3.67 2.25
CA LYS A 201 25.01 3.54 1.37
C LYS A 201 25.46 4.89 0.80
N LEU A 202 24.84 5.98 1.23
CA LEU A 202 25.21 7.34 0.85
C LEU A 202 26.56 7.69 1.50
N GLU A 203 27.54 8.08 0.69
CA GLU A 203 28.88 8.46 1.15
C GLU A 203 29.00 9.97 1.32
N SER A 204 28.52 10.73 0.33
CA SER A 204 28.54 12.19 0.32
C SER A 204 27.40 12.73 -0.54
N TYR A 205 27.03 14.01 -0.38
CA TYR A 205 26.07 14.66 -1.27
C TYR A 205 26.36 16.16 -1.41
N THR A 206 25.85 16.72 -2.51
CA THR A 206 25.80 18.16 -2.81
C THR A 206 24.36 18.54 -3.14
N ALA A 207 24.12 19.80 -3.51
CA ALA A 207 22.81 20.24 -4.02
C ALA A 207 22.44 19.61 -5.38
N GLU A 208 23.40 19.00 -6.09
CA GLU A 208 23.24 18.54 -7.47
C GLU A 208 23.44 17.04 -7.65
N SER A 209 24.17 16.37 -6.76
CA SER A 209 24.44 14.94 -6.84
C SER A 209 24.66 14.30 -5.48
N VAL A 210 24.51 12.99 -5.43
CA VAL A 210 24.93 12.13 -4.32
C VAL A 210 26.05 11.20 -4.77
N GLU A 211 26.87 10.75 -3.84
CA GLU A 211 27.90 9.74 -4.08
C GLU A 211 27.54 8.45 -3.36
N VAL A 212 27.48 7.35 -4.11
CA VAL A 212 27.19 6.00 -3.59
C VAL A 212 28.19 5.03 -4.18
N ASN A 213 29.04 4.45 -3.33
CA ASN A 213 30.07 3.49 -3.75
C ASN A 213 30.99 4.07 -4.85
N GLY A 214 31.43 5.32 -4.68
CA GLY A 214 32.25 6.06 -5.65
C GLY A 214 31.54 6.45 -6.97
N VAL A 215 30.22 6.24 -7.09
CA VAL A 215 29.42 6.65 -8.25
C VAL A 215 28.66 7.93 -7.93
N SER A 216 28.86 8.97 -8.73
CA SER A 216 28.09 10.22 -8.64
C SER A 216 26.75 10.08 -9.37
N ILE A 217 25.65 10.21 -8.62
CA ILE A 217 24.27 10.10 -9.11
C ILE A 217 23.61 11.49 -9.02
N PRO A 218 23.08 12.04 -10.14
CA PRO A 218 22.49 13.37 -10.14
C PRO A 218 21.15 13.41 -9.41
N ILE A 219 20.90 14.52 -8.71
CA ILE A 219 19.62 14.83 -8.06
C ILE A 219 18.72 15.55 -9.07
N GLY A 220 17.49 15.07 -9.22
CA GLY A 220 16.48 15.71 -10.06
C GLY A 220 15.98 17.00 -9.42
N ARG A 221 15.70 18.02 -10.25
CA ARG A 221 15.24 19.33 -9.78
C ARG A 221 14.07 19.28 -8.79
N GLY A 222 13.13 18.35 -8.96
CA GLY A 222 11.97 18.17 -8.07
C GLY A 222 12.22 17.30 -6.83
N TYR A 223 13.46 16.85 -6.60
CA TYR A 223 13.83 15.93 -5.52
C TYR A 223 14.87 16.53 -4.56
N ARG A 224 15.18 17.84 -4.68
CA ARG A 224 16.19 18.50 -3.85
C ARG A 224 15.83 18.48 -2.36
N GLU A 225 14.56 18.74 -2.05
CA GLU A 225 14.04 18.69 -0.66
C GLU A 225 14.16 17.29 -0.03
N VAL A 226 14.22 16.23 -0.84
CA VAL A 226 14.37 14.85 -0.34
C VAL A 226 15.74 14.66 0.31
N ILE A 227 16.77 15.33 -0.22
CA ILE A 227 18.15 15.25 0.27
C ILE A 227 18.37 16.20 1.45
N GLU A 228 17.73 17.36 1.46
CA GLU A 228 17.80 18.32 2.57
C GLU A 228 17.20 17.76 3.87
N ASN A 229 16.32 16.76 3.77
CA ASN A 229 15.66 16.09 4.89
C ASN A 229 16.17 14.66 5.15
N LEU A 230 17.38 14.32 4.65
CA LEU A 230 18.04 13.03 4.94
C LEU A 230 18.63 12.97 6.36
#